data_AF-A0A061JJ46-F1
#
_entry.id   AF-A0A061JJ46-F1
#
_cell.length_a   1.000
_cell.length_b   1.000
_cell.length_c   1.000
_cell.angle_alpha   90.00
_cell.angle_beta   90.00
_cell.angle_gamma   90.00
#
_symmetry.space_group_name_H-M   'P 1'
#
loop_
_entity.id
_entity.type
_entity.pdbx_description
1 polymer ?
#
loop_
_entity_poly.entity_id
_entity_poly.type
_entity_poly.pdbx_seq_one_letter_code
_entity_poly.pdbx_strand_id
1 'polypeptide(L)'
;MFYDWIKAFQEYDYDLPRIGDIVVRRHDAETDQILSTSVPAFFAEGSYCTSFRIHVCGRKITVDGNPSRINRLDNVFGLSTLDECFRVINALLAEYGLPAMTRCTRIDHLQEGGTIANGAVLQRLDCTSNFYVGSGNERAYLRGISSQRFRHSIGYLYPDGNTCVWTP
;
A
#
# COMPACT_ATOMS: atom_id res chain seq x y z
N MET A 1 4.81 -12.14 12.53
CA MET A 1 4.35 -10.84 11.97
C MET A 1 4.41 -10.93 10.46
N PHE A 2 3.46 -10.32 9.76
CA PHE A 2 3.40 -10.23 8.30
C PHE A 2 2.91 -8.84 7.88
N TYR A 3 3.08 -8.50 6.61
CA TYR A 3 2.67 -7.21 6.05
C TYR A 3 1.28 -7.31 5.43
N ASP A 4 0.32 -6.55 5.96
CA ASP A 4 -1.07 -6.56 5.48
C ASP A 4 -1.39 -5.38 4.57
N TRP A 5 -0.65 -4.28 4.67
CA TRP A 5 -0.85 -3.16 3.75
C TRP A 5 0.47 -2.46 3.46
N ILE A 6 0.70 -2.13 2.19
CA ILE A 6 1.85 -1.33 1.77
C ILE A 6 1.36 -0.18 0.91
N LYS A 7 1.81 1.02 1.27
CA LYS A 7 1.80 2.17 0.37
C LYS A 7 3.23 2.59 0.09
N ALA A 8 3.61 2.63 -1.17
CA ALA A 8 4.95 3.02 -1.59
C ALA A 8 4.92 3.81 -2.90
N PHE A 9 5.98 4.55 -3.17
CA PHE A 9 6.19 5.14 -4.49
C PHE A 9 7.64 5.02 -4.94
N GLN A 10 7.86 5.12 -6.24
CA GLN A 10 9.18 5.25 -6.82
C GLN A 10 9.11 6.23 -7.99
N GLU A 11 10.12 7.08 -8.07
CA GLU A 11 10.34 7.98 -9.19
C GLU A 11 11.47 7.41 -10.06
N TYR A 12 11.26 7.44 -11.37
CA TYR A 12 12.18 6.91 -12.36
C TYR A 12 12.85 8.07 -13.12
N ASP A 13 14.02 7.81 -13.68
CA ASP A 13 14.78 8.78 -14.48
C ASP A 13 14.28 8.89 -15.93
N TYR A 14 13.35 8.03 -16.33
CA TYR A 14 12.69 8.01 -17.64
C TYR A 14 11.18 8.15 -17.53
N ASP A 15 10.56 8.50 -18.66
CA ASP A 15 9.10 8.59 -18.77
C ASP A 15 8.47 7.19 -18.77
N LEU A 16 7.43 7.03 -17.96
CA LEU A 16 6.76 5.75 -17.79
C LEU A 16 5.77 5.46 -18.94
N PRO A 17 5.53 4.18 -19.26
CA PRO A 17 4.53 3.81 -20.26
C PRO A 17 3.15 4.30 -19.84
N ARG A 18 2.36 4.70 -20.85
CA ARG A 18 0.97 5.12 -20.63
C ARG A 18 0.11 3.90 -20.40
N ILE A 19 -0.70 3.95 -19.34
CA ILE A 19 -1.66 2.89 -19.03
C ILE A 19 -3.06 3.44 -19.15
N GLY A 20 -3.88 2.74 -19.92
CA GLY A 20 -5.27 3.09 -20.16
C GLY A 20 -5.46 4.22 -21.16
N ASP A 21 -6.72 4.46 -21.50
CA ASP A 21 -7.11 5.38 -22.57
C ASP A 21 -7.37 6.81 -22.08
N ILE A 22 -7.33 7.02 -20.76
CA ILE A 22 -7.63 8.32 -20.13
C ILE A 22 -6.34 9.00 -19.70
N VAL A 23 -6.09 10.19 -20.22
CA VAL A 23 -4.98 11.05 -19.82
C VAL A 23 -5.54 12.33 -19.20
N VAL A 24 -5.06 12.65 -18.00
CA VAL A 24 -5.33 13.91 -17.33
C VAL A 24 -4.12 14.81 -17.49
N ARG A 25 -4.30 15.96 -18.14
CA ARG A 25 -3.29 17.01 -18.22
C ARG A 25 -3.72 18.21 -17.40
N ARG A 26 -2.83 18.67 -16.52
CA ARG A 26 -3.00 19.98 -15.86
C ARG A 26 -2.17 20.99 -16.63
N HIS A 27 -2.82 22.04 -17.09
CA HIS A 27 -2.20 23.21 -17.68
C HIS A 27 -2.35 24.38 -16.71
N ASP A 28 -1.38 25.29 -16.75
CA ASP A 28 -1.50 26.60 -16.16
C ASP A 28 -2.54 27.42 -16.95
N ALA A 29 -3.51 28.02 -16.27
CA ALA A 29 -4.65 28.65 -16.93
C ALA A 29 -4.30 29.96 -17.65
N GLU A 30 -3.19 30.60 -17.29
CA GLU A 30 -2.76 31.88 -17.88
C GLU A 30 -1.75 31.68 -19.01
N THR A 31 -0.83 30.73 -18.84
CA THR A 31 0.30 30.50 -19.75
C THR A 31 0.09 29.30 -20.69
N ASP A 32 -0.95 28.51 -20.48
CA ASP A 32 -1.23 27.23 -21.17
C ASP A 32 -0.08 26.20 -21.05
N GLN A 33 0.85 26.41 -20.13
CA GLN A 33 1.99 25.52 -19.92
C GLN A 33 1.53 24.22 -19.25
N ILE A 34 1.93 23.07 -19.79
CA ILE A 34 1.63 21.77 -19.19
C ILE A 34 2.44 21.59 -17.90
N LEU A 35 1.75 21.56 -16.77
CA LEU A 35 2.34 21.35 -15.44
C LEU A 35 2.53 19.86 -15.12
N SER A 36 1.58 19.02 -15.52
CA SER A 36 1.67 17.57 -15.29
C SER A 36 0.80 16.77 -16.25
N THR A 37 1.22 15.54 -16.52
CA THR A 37 0.44 14.52 -17.22
C THR A 37 0.35 13.29 -16.34
N SER A 38 -0.86 12.83 -16.04
CA SER A 38 -1.12 11.63 -15.25
C SER A 38 -2.18 10.77 -15.90
N VAL A 39 -2.23 9.51 -15.51
CA VAL A 39 -3.38 8.63 -15.79
C VAL A 39 -4.16 8.44 -14.49
N PRO A 40 -5.50 8.31 -14.53
CA PRO A 40 -6.26 7.99 -13.33
C PRO A 40 -5.71 6.75 -12.65
N ALA A 41 -5.75 6.71 -11.32
CA ALA A 41 -5.39 5.51 -10.60
C ALA A 41 -6.35 4.39 -11.00
N PHE A 42 -5.80 3.21 -11.27
CA PHE A 42 -6.59 2.03 -11.59
C PHE A 42 -6.41 0.99 -10.49
N PHE A 43 -7.40 0.12 -10.37
CA PHE A 43 -7.33 -1.04 -9.50
C PHE A 43 -6.91 -2.23 -10.34
N ALA A 44 -5.75 -2.77 -10.01
CA ALA A 44 -5.39 -4.08 -10.50
C ALA A 44 -6.18 -5.11 -9.69
N GLU A 45 -7.12 -5.79 -10.35
CA GLU A 45 -7.92 -6.84 -9.74
C GLU A 45 -7.16 -8.16 -9.81
N GLY A 46 -6.80 -8.69 -8.65
CA GLY A 46 -6.32 -10.05 -8.53
C GLY A 46 -7.48 -11.06 -8.56
N SER A 47 -7.12 -12.34 -8.71
CA SER A 47 -8.00 -13.46 -8.41
C SER A 47 -8.58 -13.26 -7.01
N TYR A 48 -9.90 -13.45 -6.86
CA TYR A 48 -10.66 -13.28 -5.60
C TYR A 48 -11.02 -11.83 -5.20
N CYS A 49 -11.25 -10.93 -6.17
CA CYS A 49 -11.75 -9.56 -5.96
C CYS A 49 -10.83 -8.70 -5.06
N THR A 50 -9.54 -9.00 -5.08
CA THR A 50 -8.55 -8.19 -4.37
C THR A 50 -8.13 -7.03 -5.26
N SER A 51 -8.35 -5.82 -4.80
CA SER A 51 -7.96 -4.63 -5.53
C SER A 51 -6.66 -4.06 -4.98
N PHE A 52 -5.69 -3.87 -5.86
CA PHE A 52 -4.44 -3.21 -5.55
C PHE A 52 -4.35 -1.94 -6.38
N ARG A 53 -4.25 -0.78 -5.73
CA ARG A 53 -4.32 0.50 -6.43
C ARG A 53 -2.94 0.88 -6.98
N ILE A 54 -2.89 1.17 -8.27
CA ILE A 54 -1.70 1.65 -8.97
C ILE A 54 -2.02 3.03 -9.55
N HIS A 55 -1.10 3.98 -9.37
CA HIS A 55 -1.22 5.32 -9.93
C HIS A 55 0.10 5.72 -10.58
N VAL A 56 0.02 6.11 -11.85
CA VAL A 56 1.15 6.55 -12.66
C VAL A 56 0.99 8.04 -12.97
N CYS A 57 1.97 8.84 -12.55
CA CYS A 57 1.99 10.28 -12.76
C CYS A 57 3.38 10.69 -13.24
N GLY A 58 3.49 11.08 -14.52
CA GLY A 58 4.79 11.34 -15.15
C GLY A 58 5.76 10.16 -14.99
N ARG A 59 6.83 10.38 -14.22
CA ARG A 59 7.87 9.38 -13.92
C ARG A 59 7.68 8.64 -12.60
N LYS A 60 6.53 8.82 -11.95
CA LYS A 60 6.27 8.27 -10.61
C LYS A 60 5.22 7.16 -10.66
N ILE A 61 5.53 6.03 -10.06
CA ILE A 61 4.57 4.96 -9.73
C ILE A 61 4.25 5.06 -8.24
N THR A 62 2.97 5.02 -7.89
CA THR A 62 2.49 4.84 -6.51
C THR A 62 1.66 3.57 -6.45
N VAL A 63 1.96 2.74 -5.45
CA VAL A 63 1.31 1.48 -5.14
C VAL A 63 0.65 1.58 -3.77
N ASP A 64 -0.58 1.09 -3.63
CA ASP A 64 -1.38 1.19 -2.40
C ASP A 64 -2.32 -0.02 -2.29
N GLY A 65 -1.99 -0.99 -1.44
CA GLY A 65 -2.78 -2.22 -1.32
C GLY A 65 -2.18 -3.30 -0.43
N ASN A 66 -2.87 -4.44 -0.37
CA ASN A 66 -2.50 -5.61 0.44
C ASN A 66 -1.75 -6.67 -0.42
N PRO A 67 -0.40 -6.74 -0.34
CA PRO A 67 0.36 -7.75 -1.07
C PRO A 67 0.17 -9.17 -0.53
N SER A 68 -0.28 -9.32 0.72
CA SER A 68 -0.56 -10.62 1.34
C SER A 68 -1.90 -11.23 0.93
N ARG A 69 -2.79 -10.44 0.32
CA ARG A 69 -4.13 -10.87 -0.09
C ARG A 69 -4.26 -11.05 -1.61
N ILE A 70 -3.50 -10.28 -2.40
CA ILE A 70 -3.62 -10.32 -3.86
C ILE A 70 -3.40 -11.73 -4.40
N ASN A 71 -4.28 -12.18 -5.29
CA ASN A 71 -4.28 -13.54 -5.86
C ASN A 71 -4.34 -14.68 -4.81
N ARG A 72 -4.87 -14.41 -3.62
CA ARG A 72 -5.03 -15.40 -2.54
C ARG A 72 -6.45 -15.41 -2.01
N LEU A 73 -6.90 -16.60 -1.60
CA LEU A 73 -8.24 -16.81 -1.03
C LEU A 73 -8.37 -16.20 0.37
N ASP A 74 -7.31 -16.30 1.18
CA ASP A 74 -7.24 -15.70 2.51
C ASP A 74 -5.89 -15.00 2.75
N ASN A 75 -5.86 -14.14 3.76
CA ASN A 75 -4.68 -13.42 4.25
C ASN A 75 -4.50 -13.58 5.78
N VAL A 76 -5.03 -14.66 6.37
CA VAL A 76 -4.81 -14.96 7.80
C VAL A 76 -3.32 -15.09 8.10
N PHE A 77 -2.55 -15.61 7.14
CA PHE A 77 -1.08 -15.59 7.15
C PHE A 77 -0.58 -14.84 5.92
N GLY A 78 0.19 -13.78 6.13
CA GLY A 78 0.72 -12.96 5.04
C GLY A 78 2.21 -13.20 4.74
N LEU A 79 2.73 -12.34 3.86
CA LEU A 79 4.14 -12.25 3.51
C LEU A 79 4.93 -11.64 4.67
N SER A 80 6.05 -12.28 5.02
CA SER A 80 6.80 -11.96 6.24
C SER A 80 7.95 -10.98 5.99
N THR A 81 8.31 -10.79 4.72
CA THR A 81 9.41 -9.91 4.31
C THR A 81 8.94 -8.87 3.30
N LEU A 82 9.59 -7.70 3.29
CA LEU A 82 9.36 -6.69 2.26
C LEU A 82 9.75 -7.23 0.87
N ASP A 83 10.75 -8.09 0.78
CA ASP A 83 11.19 -8.67 -0.49
C ASP A 83 10.13 -9.53 -1.14
N GLU A 84 9.42 -10.34 -0.35
CA GLU A 84 8.25 -11.09 -0.81
C GLU A 84 7.14 -10.15 -1.28
N CYS A 85 6.88 -9.09 -0.51
CA CYS A 85 5.85 -8.11 -0.87
C CYS A 85 6.18 -7.42 -2.20
N PHE A 86 7.41 -6.94 -2.37
CA PHE A 86 7.84 -6.29 -3.60
C PHE A 86 7.98 -7.28 -4.76
N ARG A 87 8.22 -8.57 -4.52
CA ARG A 87 8.12 -9.60 -5.57
C ARG A 87 6.70 -9.68 -6.14
N VAL A 88 5.68 -9.71 -5.26
CA VAL A 88 4.27 -9.73 -5.67
C VAL A 88 3.87 -8.42 -6.35
N ILE A 89 4.23 -7.28 -5.78
CA ILE A 89 3.96 -5.96 -6.36
C ILE A 89 4.62 -5.84 -7.74
N ASN A 90 5.87 -6.25 -7.90
CA ASN A 90 6.58 -6.15 -9.17
C ASN A 90 6.05 -7.12 -10.22
N ALA A 91 5.59 -8.31 -9.82
CA ALA A 91 4.88 -9.21 -10.73
C ALA A 91 3.59 -8.55 -11.26
N LEU A 92 2.82 -7.91 -10.38
CA LEU A 92 1.63 -7.16 -10.77
C LEU A 92 1.95 -5.99 -11.70
N LEU A 93 2.99 -5.20 -11.38
CA LEU A 93 3.43 -4.09 -12.25
C LEU A 93 3.81 -4.58 -13.65
N ALA A 94 4.47 -5.74 -13.75
CA ALA A 94 4.86 -6.33 -15.02
C ALA A 94 3.65 -6.72 -15.90
N GLU A 95 2.52 -7.13 -15.30
CA GLU A 95 1.27 -7.40 -16.05
C GLU A 95 0.74 -6.17 -16.78
N TYR A 96 1.05 -4.97 -16.28
CA TYR A 96 0.69 -3.69 -16.90
C TYR A 96 1.85 -3.05 -17.70
N GLY A 97 2.95 -3.79 -17.91
CA GLY A 97 4.14 -3.28 -18.60
C GLY A 97 4.89 -2.18 -17.83
N LEU A 98 4.69 -2.05 -16.53
CA LEU A 98 5.37 -1.08 -15.69
C LEU A 98 6.73 -1.60 -15.19
N PRO A 99 7.71 -0.70 -15.01
CA PRO A 99 8.96 -1.08 -14.40
C PRO A 99 8.78 -1.51 -12.93
N ALA A 100 9.64 -2.43 -12.53
CA ALA A 100 9.71 -2.92 -11.16
C ALA A 100 10.23 -1.84 -10.21
N MET A 101 9.66 -1.81 -9.01
CA MET A 101 10.20 -1.03 -7.91
C MET A 101 11.44 -1.71 -7.33
N THR A 102 12.48 -0.94 -7.05
CA THR A 102 13.81 -1.42 -6.66
C THR A 102 14.17 -1.00 -5.24
N ARG A 103 15.14 -1.68 -4.63
CA ARG A 103 15.72 -1.20 -3.38
C ARG A 103 16.39 0.16 -3.61
N CYS A 104 16.27 1.03 -2.63
CA CYS A 104 17.06 2.25 -2.57
C CYS A 104 18.55 1.87 -2.44
N THR A 105 19.38 2.40 -3.34
CA THR A 105 20.84 2.24 -3.33
C THR A 105 21.58 3.57 -3.21
N ARG A 106 20.88 4.68 -3.47
CA ARG A 106 21.38 6.05 -3.33
C ARG A 106 20.32 6.93 -2.67
N ILE A 107 20.79 7.74 -1.73
CA ILE A 107 20.03 8.77 -1.04
C ILE A 107 20.83 10.06 -1.17
N ASP A 108 20.23 11.07 -1.81
CA ASP A 108 20.81 12.41 -1.93
C ASP A 108 20.03 13.37 -1.04
N HIS A 109 20.75 14.19 -0.26
CA HIS A 109 20.15 15.22 0.58
C HIS A 109 20.16 16.56 -0.15
N LEU A 110 19.00 17.20 -0.25
CA LEU A 110 18.84 18.51 -0.84
C LEU A 110 19.24 19.61 0.15
N GLN A 111 19.82 20.70 -0.35
CA GLN A 111 20.25 21.83 0.48
C GLN A 111 19.09 22.46 1.29
N GLU A 112 17.86 22.36 0.80
CA GLU A 112 16.64 22.87 1.44
C GLU A 112 15.96 21.86 2.40
N GLY A 113 16.63 20.77 2.76
CA GLY A 113 16.13 19.82 3.77
C GLY A 113 15.26 18.68 3.21
N GLY A 114 15.33 18.41 1.91
CA GLY A 114 14.68 17.27 1.25
C GLY A 114 15.60 16.07 1.07
N THR A 115 15.02 14.93 0.71
CA THR A 115 15.78 13.71 0.36
C THR A 115 15.24 13.11 -0.93
N ILE A 116 16.14 12.80 -1.86
CA ILE A 116 15.85 12.10 -3.10
C ILE A 116 16.43 10.70 -3.00
N ALA A 117 15.63 9.68 -3.34
CA ALA A 117 16.04 8.28 -3.33
C ALA A 117 15.80 7.65 -4.70
N ASN A 118 16.71 6.77 -5.13
CA ASN A 118 16.64 6.08 -6.44
C ASN A 118 15.91 4.73 -6.39
N GLY A 119 15.07 4.49 -5.38
CA GLY A 119 14.33 3.25 -5.19
C GLY A 119 12.99 3.49 -4.50
N ALA A 120 12.33 2.40 -4.13
CA ALA A 120 11.03 2.44 -3.48
C ALA A 120 11.08 3.19 -2.15
N VAL A 121 10.23 4.21 -2.02
CA VAL A 121 9.99 4.96 -0.80
C VAL A 121 8.68 4.50 -0.18
N LEU A 122 8.75 3.95 1.02
CA LEU A 122 7.60 3.49 1.78
C LEU A 122 6.90 4.68 2.46
N GLN A 123 5.59 4.81 2.23
CA GLN A 123 4.73 5.83 2.84
C GLN A 123 3.89 5.26 3.99
N ARG A 124 3.53 3.98 3.93
CA ARG A 124 2.77 3.26 4.95
C ARG A 124 3.12 1.79 4.92
N LEU A 125 3.26 1.20 6.10
CA LEU A 125 3.33 -0.23 6.32
C LEU A 125 2.36 -0.60 7.44
N ASP A 126 1.44 -1.52 7.17
CA ASP A 126 0.61 -2.13 8.19
C ASP A 126 1.14 -3.54 8.46
N CYS A 127 1.49 -3.77 9.73
CA CYS A 127 2.02 -5.04 10.19
C CYS A 127 0.97 -5.76 11.03
N THR A 128 0.75 -7.04 10.74
CA THR A 128 -0.21 -7.88 11.43
C THR A 128 0.52 -9.03 12.13
N SER A 129 0.05 -9.38 13.33
CA SER A 129 0.54 -10.55 14.06
C SER A 129 -0.64 -11.36 14.56
N ASN A 130 -0.56 -12.66 14.35
CA ASN A 130 -1.49 -13.60 14.94
C ASN A 130 -1.03 -13.91 16.35
N PHE A 131 -1.96 -13.89 17.29
CA PHE A 131 -1.74 -14.28 18.68
C PHE A 131 -2.58 -15.51 18.97
N TYR A 132 -2.04 -16.39 19.80
CA TYR A 132 -2.81 -17.49 20.37
C TYR A 132 -3.10 -17.18 21.84
N VAL A 133 -4.24 -17.64 22.30
CA VAL A 133 -4.61 -17.64 23.71
C VAL A 133 -4.88 -19.08 24.13
N GLY A 134 -4.92 -19.35 25.44
CA GLY A 134 -5.34 -20.67 25.90
C GLY A 134 -6.75 -20.99 25.39
N SER A 135 -6.99 -22.23 24.97
CA SER A 135 -8.29 -22.68 24.44
C SER A 135 -9.46 -22.20 25.29
N GLY A 136 -10.47 -21.58 24.67
CA GLY A 136 -11.66 -21.04 25.34
C GLY A 136 -11.50 -19.62 25.90
N ASN A 137 -10.30 -19.03 25.82
CA ASN A 137 -10.06 -17.66 26.27
C ASN A 137 -10.18 -16.60 25.16
N GLU A 138 -10.53 -16.97 23.94
CA GLU A 138 -10.57 -16.09 22.76
C GLU A 138 -11.51 -14.90 23.00
N ARG A 139 -12.72 -15.18 23.50
CA ARG A 139 -13.72 -14.14 23.83
C ARG A 139 -13.34 -13.31 25.05
N ALA A 140 -12.70 -13.92 26.05
CA ALA A 140 -12.21 -13.20 27.22
C ALA A 140 -11.09 -12.22 26.83
N TYR A 141 -10.19 -12.66 25.95
CA TYR A 141 -9.14 -11.83 25.38
C TYR A 141 -9.72 -10.67 24.54
N LEU A 142 -10.68 -10.95 23.65
CA LEU A 142 -11.34 -9.92 22.84
C LEU A 142 -12.08 -8.89 23.70
N ARG A 143 -12.76 -9.31 24.77
CA ARG A 143 -13.39 -8.41 25.75
C ARG A 143 -12.35 -7.57 26.50
N GLY A 144 -11.24 -8.18 26.89
CA GLY A 144 -10.12 -7.49 27.52
C GLY A 144 -9.56 -6.42 26.61
N ILE A 145 -9.20 -6.77 25.36
CA ILE A 145 -8.61 -5.81 24.43
C ILE A 145 -9.60 -4.70 24.03
N SER A 146 -10.89 -5.00 23.91
CA SER A 146 -11.92 -3.98 23.59
C SER A 146 -12.10 -2.93 24.68
N SER A 147 -11.68 -3.22 25.92
CA SER A 147 -11.67 -2.24 27.01
C SER A 147 -10.49 -1.26 26.94
N GLN A 148 -9.49 -1.54 26.09
CA GLN A 148 -8.30 -0.71 25.95
C GLN A 148 -8.53 0.37 24.89
N ARG A 149 -7.99 1.57 25.13
CA ARG A 149 -7.96 2.64 24.12
C ARG A 149 -6.72 2.51 23.24
N PHE A 150 -6.86 2.89 21.98
CA PHE A 150 -5.71 3.07 21.09
C PHE A 150 -5.64 4.54 20.69
N ARG A 151 -4.71 5.28 21.33
CA ARG A 151 -4.65 6.75 21.22
C ARG A 151 -6.01 7.37 21.57
N HIS A 152 -6.65 8.07 20.62
CA HIS A 152 -7.96 8.67 20.80
C HIS A 152 -9.11 7.72 20.51
N SER A 153 -8.85 6.61 19.83
CA SER A 153 -9.87 5.66 19.40
C SER A 153 -10.36 4.77 20.54
N ILE A 154 -11.67 4.53 20.56
CA ILE A 154 -12.36 3.74 21.58
C ILE A 154 -12.57 2.33 21.06
N GLY A 155 -12.29 1.33 21.89
CA GLY A 155 -12.53 -0.06 21.55
C GLY A 155 -14.02 -0.38 21.44
N TYR A 156 -14.39 -1.09 20.39
CA TYR A 156 -15.75 -1.57 20.11
C TYR A 156 -15.70 -3.07 19.88
N LEU A 157 -16.36 -3.82 20.76
CA LEU A 157 -16.59 -5.26 20.61
C LEU A 157 -17.92 -5.48 19.89
N TYR A 158 -17.89 -6.23 18.79
CA TYR A 158 -19.12 -6.58 18.07
C TYR A 158 -20.01 -7.50 18.93
N PRO A 159 -21.35 -7.49 18.70
CA PRO A 159 -22.30 -8.27 19.51
C PRO A 159 -22.04 -9.78 19.53
N ASP A 160 -21.41 -10.32 18.49
CA ASP A 160 -21.06 -11.75 18.41
C ASP A 160 -19.85 -12.13 19.30
N GLY A 161 -19.14 -11.14 19.82
CA GLY A 161 -17.97 -11.28 20.69
C GLY A 161 -16.72 -11.79 19.98
N ASN A 162 -16.71 -11.84 18.64
CA ASN A 162 -15.60 -12.43 17.86
C ASN A 162 -14.74 -11.39 17.12
N THR A 163 -15.18 -10.12 17.10
CA THR A 163 -14.45 -9.03 16.45
C THR A 163 -14.37 -7.81 17.37
N CYS A 164 -13.17 -7.24 17.48
CA CYS A 164 -12.93 -5.95 18.14
C CYS A 164 -12.30 -4.98 17.15
N VAL A 165 -12.75 -3.73 17.15
CA VAL A 165 -12.18 -2.64 16.35
C VAL A 165 -11.99 -1.41 17.22
N TRP A 166 -11.17 -0.47 16.75
CA TRP A 166 -11.02 0.85 17.36
C TRP A 166 -11.65 1.88 16.45
N THR A 167 -12.74 2.50 16.90
CA THR A 167 -13.43 3.53 16.14
C THR A 167 -12.86 4.90 16.50
N PRO A 168 -12.77 5.85 15.54
CA PRO A 168 -12.42 7.23 15.82
C PRO A 168 -13.25 7.86 16.95
#